data_AF-A0A1D8GCJ6-F1
#
_entry.id   AF-A0A1D8GCJ6-F1
#
_cell.length_a   1.000
_cell.length_b   1.000
_cell.length_c   1.000
_cell.angle_alpha   90.00
_cell.angle_beta   90.00
_cell.angle_gamma   90.00
#
_symmetry.space_group_name_H-M   'P 1'
#
loop_
_entity.id
_entity.type
_entity.pdbx_description
1 polymer ?
#
loop_
_entity_poly.entity_id
_entity_poly.type
_entity_poly.pdbx_seq_one_letter_code
_entity_poly.pdbx_strand_id
1 'polypeptide(L)'
;MKERIRNKSAKLQLIVGILLILSGICYRLYSNELSAFNPYVKFSSDKEDNSIKNLEYKLYITNSRNKPINFHIIFKRPDLDWYPYINSIPEEYYTERLLIDAKTTEYYEIHTTYKSIDDRITGGILSDLQVEIVSEGEYEKRMEKIIR
;
A
#
# COMPACT_ATOMS: atom_id res chain seq x y z
N MET A 1 -24.03 -42.78 32.07
CA MET A 1 -24.55 -41.80 31.07
C MET A 1 -23.84 -40.43 31.14
N LYS A 2 -23.62 -39.86 32.34
CA LYS A 2 -22.91 -38.59 32.55
C LYS A 2 -21.46 -38.56 32.03
N GLU A 3 -20.71 -39.67 32.12
CA GLU A 3 -19.32 -39.74 31.62
C GLU A 3 -19.20 -39.67 30.09
N ARG A 4 -20.15 -40.23 29.33
CA ARG A 4 -20.16 -40.12 27.86
C ARG A 4 -20.37 -38.68 27.40
N ILE A 5 -21.18 -37.91 28.13
CA ILE A 5 -21.44 -36.49 27.83
C ILE A 5 -20.20 -35.65 28.15
N ARG A 6 -19.54 -35.91 29.29
CA ARG A 6 -18.29 -35.25 29.69
C ARG A 6 -17.15 -35.50 28.69
N ASN A 7 -16.98 -36.74 28.21
CA ASN A 7 -15.98 -37.06 27.18
C ASN A 7 -16.28 -36.47 25.80
N LYS A 8 -17.57 -36.29 25.43
CA LYS A 8 -17.94 -35.59 24.20
C LYS A 8 -17.61 -34.09 24.27
N SER A 9 -17.84 -33.46 25.43
CA SER A 9 -17.49 -32.06 25.66
C SER A 9 -15.98 -31.81 25.60
N ALA A 10 -15.18 -32.68 26.24
CA ALA A 10 -13.72 -32.58 26.22
C ALA A 10 -13.13 -32.74 24.80
N LYS A 11 -13.67 -33.68 23.99
CA LYS A 11 -13.28 -33.83 22.58
C LYS A 11 -13.63 -32.60 21.74
N LEU A 12 -14.78 -31.98 22.00
CA LEU A 12 -15.20 -30.76 21.30
C LEU A 12 -14.29 -29.59 21.64
N GLN A 13 -13.94 -29.40 22.91
CA GLN A 13 -13.00 -28.36 23.36
C GLN A 13 -11.60 -28.54 22.74
N LEU A 14 -11.12 -29.78 22.63
CA LEU A 14 -9.86 -30.09 21.96
C LEU A 14 -9.88 -29.69 20.47
N ILE A 15 -10.96 -30.01 19.75
CA ILE A 15 -11.12 -29.67 18.32
C ILE A 15 -11.16 -28.15 18.12
N VAL A 16 -11.91 -27.43 18.97
CA VAL A 16 -11.98 -25.97 18.92
C VAL A 16 -10.61 -25.33 19.18
N GLY A 17 -9.85 -25.86 20.15
CA GLY A 17 -8.49 -25.40 20.43
C GLY A 17 -7.55 -25.57 19.23
N ILE A 18 -7.61 -26.72 18.56
CA ILE A 18 -6.80 -26.98 17.34
C ILE A 18 -7.19 -26.04 16.20
N LEU A 19 -8.49 -25.79 16.00
CA LEU A 19 -8.99 -24.86 14.98
C LEU A 19 -8.52 -23.41 15.21
N LEU A 20 -8.46 -22.96 16.46
CA LEU A 20 -7.95 -21.63 16.82
C LEU A 20 -6.45 -21.50 16.58
N ILE A 21 -5.67 -22.55 16.85
CA ILE A 21 -4.24 -22.56 16.57
C ILE A 21 -4.02 -22.55 15.05
N LEU A 22 -4.77 -23.35 14.30
CA LEU A 22 -4.74 -23.36 12.83
C LEU A 22 -5.14 -22.01 12.24
N SER A 23 -6.16 -21.33 12.78
CA SER A 23 -6.57 -20.02 12.29
C SER A 23 -5.51 -18.95 12.57
N GLY A 24 -4.83 -18.99 13.72
CA GLY A 24 -3.69 -18.12 14.02
C GLY A 24 -2.48 -18.36 13.10
N ILE A 25 -2.18 -19.62 12.81
CA ILE A 25 -1.12 -20.00 11.85
C ILE A 25 -1.50 -19.55 10.44
N CYS A 26 -2.74 -19.79 10.00
CA CYS A 26 -3.24 -19.28 8.74
C CYS A 26 -3.18 -17.75 8.69
N TYR A 27 -3.59 -17.04 9.75
CA TYR A 27 -3.52 -15.58 9.80
C TYR A 27 -2.08 -15.07 9.66
N ARG A 28 -1.09 -15.72 10.28
CA ARG A 28 0.33 -15.35 10.09
C ARG A 28 0.89 -15.72 8.72
N LEU A 29 0.43 -16.82 8.12
CA LEU A 29 0.85 -17.24 6.78
C LEU A 29 0.18 -16.43 5.67
N TYR A 30 -1.02 -15.90 5.95
CA TYR A 30 -1.83 -15.09 5.04
C TYR A 30 -1.88 -13.60 5.43
N SER A 31 -1.14 -13.15 6.46
CA SER A 31 -1.04 -11.72 6.72
C SER A 31 -0.39 -11.10 5.50
N ASN A 32 -1.09 -10.16 4.90
CA ASN A 32 -0.71 -9.48 3.67
C ASN A 32 0.44 -8.50 3.96
N GLU A 33 1.57 -8.97 4.48
CA GLU A 33 2.69 -8.08 4.80
C GLU A 33 3.53 -7.85 3.56
N LEU A 34 2.90 -7.14 2.62
CA LEU A 34 3.62 -6.22 1.75
C LEU A 34 3.76 -4.94 2.56
N SER A 35 4.99 -4.54 2.88
CA SER A 35 5.23 -3.31 3.62
C SER A 35 6.07 -2.35 2.78
N ALA A 36 5.70 -1.07 2.86
CA ALA A 36 6.41 0.05 2.26
C ALA A 36 7.16 0.79 3.36
N PHE A 37 8.42 1.09 3.13
CA PHE A 37 9.10 2.15 3.85
C PHE A 37 9.57 3.20 2.85
N ASN A 38 9.17 4.45 3.06
CA ASN A 38 9.55 5.59 2.24
C ASN A 38 10.63 6.41 2.96
N PRO A 39 11.92 6.12 2.73
CA PRO A 39 13.00 6.91 3.33
C PRO A 39 13.13 8.32 2.75
N TYR A 40 12.63 8.58 1.53
CA TYR A 40 13.04 9.78 0.80
C TYR A 40 12.13 10.16 -0.36
N VAL A 41 11.72 11.43 -0.36
CA VAL A 41 11.07 12.10 -1.48
C VAL A 41 11.93 13.29 -1.90
N LYS A 42 12.27 13.36 -3.19
CA LYS A 42 12.97 14.51 -3.77
C LYS A 42 12.06 15.26 -4.70
N PHE A 43 12.14 16.58 -4.60
CA PHE A 43 11.36 17.51 -5.39
C PHE A 43 12.29 18.38 -6.23
N SER A 44 11.91 18.60 -7.48
CA SER A 44 12.49 19.62 -8.34
C SER A 44 11.41 20.25 -9.21
N SER A 45 11.55 21.54 -9.51
CA SER A 45 10.75 22.18 -10.56
C SER A 45 11.51 22.10 -11.88
N ASP A 46 10.79 22.03 -12.99
CA ASP A 46 11.43 22.13 -14.30
C ASP A 46 12.14 23.50 -14.45
N LYS A 47 13.25 23.52 -15.20
CA LYS A 47 14.08 24.72 -15.34
C LYS A 47 13.42 25.81 -16.20
N GLU A 48 12.54 25.41 -17.12
CA GLU A 48 11.89 26.30 -18.09
C GLU A 48 10.47 26.66 -17.66
N ASP A 49 9.78 25.75 -16.96
CA ASP A 49 8.41 25.98 -16.46
C ASP A 49 8.24 25.51 -15.01
N ASN A 50 8.20 26.47 -14.08
CA ASN A 50 8.04 26.19 -12.64
C ASN A 50 6.68 25.58 -12.28
N SER A 51 5.69 25.57 -13.16
CA SER A 51 4.42 24.85 -12.94
C SER A 51 4.54 23.34 -13.18
N ILE A 52 5.66 22.90 -13.78
CA ILE A 52 6.01 21.49 -13.92
C ILE A 52 6.82 21.07 -12.70
N LYS A 53 6.26 20.12 -11.92
CA LYS A 53 6.88 19.57 -10.73
C LYS A 53 7.32 18.14 -10.97
N ASN A 54 8.61 17.87 -10.78
CA ASN A 54 9.21 16.55 -10.87
C ASN A 54 9.44 16.00 -9.46
N LEU A 55 8.88 14.82 -9.22
CA LEU A 55 8.98 14.11 -7.96
C LEU A 55 9.67 12.78 -8.18
N GLU A 56 10.63 12.49 -7.32
CA GLU A 56 11.37 11.24 -7.27
C GLU A 56 11.14 10.61 -5.89
N TYR A 57 10.52 9.44 -5.90
CA TYR A 57 10.26 8.63 -4.71
C TYR A 57 11.22 7.47 -4.67
N LYS A 58 11.86 7.28 -3.51
CA LYS A 58 12.72 6.12 -3.26
C LYS A 58 12.05 5.27 -2.19
N LEU A 59 11.56 4.09 -2.56
CA LEU A 59 10.78 3.22 -1.69
C LEU A 59 11.51 1.88 -1.49
N TYR A 60 11.57 1.43 -0.25
CA TYR A 60 11.91 0.04 0.06
C TYR A 60 10.62 -0.74 0.25
N ILE A 61 10.43 -1.76 -0.57
CA ILE A 61 9.24 -2.61 -0.54
C ILE A 61 9.68 -4.00 -0.12
N THR A 62 9.04 -4.55 0.90
CA THR A 62 9.33 -5.89 1.40
C THR A 62 8.16 -6.82 1.11
N ASN A 63 8.46 -7.94 0.45
CA ASN A 63 7.52 -9.03 0.27
C ASN A 63 7.83 -10.15 1.27
N SER A 64 7.06 -10.21 2.35
CA SER A 64 7.19 -11.28 3.34
C SER A 64 6.54 -12.60 2.93
N ARG A 65 5.95 -12.72 1.73
CA ARG A 65 5.28 -13.95 1.27
C ARG A 65 6.25 -14.94 0.63
N ASN A 66 5.81 -16.20 0.56
CA ASN A 66 6.52 -17.30 -0.12
C ASN A 66 6.27 -17.33 -1.64
N LYS A 67 5.65 -16.30 -2.20
CA LYS A 67 5.35 -16.19 -3.63
C LYS A 67 5.58 -14.76 -4.11
N PRO A 68 5.96 -14.57 -5.38
CA PRO A 68 6.03 -13.24 -5.96
C PRO A 68 4.65 -12.57 -5.95
N ILE A 69 4.65 -11.24 -5.93
CA ILE A 69 3.43 -10.42 -5.88
C ILE A 69 3.54 -9.32 -6.92
N ASN A 70 2.49 -9.22 -7.75
CA ASN A 70 2.25 -8.02 -8.53
C ASN A 70 1.52 -6.99 -7.64
N PHE A 71 1.99 -5.75 -7.67
CA PHE A 71 1.45 -4.66 -6.87
C PHE A 71 1.47 -3.34 -7.64
N HIS A 72 0.69 -2.40 -7.14
CA HIS A 72 0.68 -1.01 -7.57
C HIS A 72 0.97 -0.11 -6.39
N ILE A 73 1.64 1.00 -6.66
CA ILE A 73 1.86 2.06 -5.68
C ILE A 73 0.86 3.15 -5.98
N ILE A 74 0.09 3.49 -4.96
CA ILE A 74 -0.89 4.57 -4.99
C ILE A 74 -0.30 5.71 -4.18
N PHE A 75 -0.28 6.87 -4.79
CA PHE A 75 0.07 8.10 -4.11
C PHE A 75 -1.19 8.94 -3.96
N LYS A 76 -1.50 9.31 -2.72
CA LYS A 76 -2.68 10.08 -2.38
C LYS A 76 -2.31 11.49 -1.97
N ARG A 77 -3.12 12.45 -2.41
CA ARG A 77 -3.09 13.83 -1.93
C ARG A 77 -3.11 13.84 -0.39
N PRO A 78 -2.24 14.61 0.27
CA PRO A 78 -2.31 14.73 1.72
C PRO A 78 -3.60 15.44 2.12
N ASP A 79 -4.13 15.08 3.29
CA ASP A 79 -5.31 15.69 3.87
C ASP A 79 -4.95 17.07 4.45
N LEU A 80 -4.98 18.08 3.59
CA LEU A 80 -4.64 19.47 3.90
C LEU A 80 -5.74 20.39 3.34
N ASP A 81 -6.99 20.15 3.72
CA ASP A 81 -8.17 20.91 3.27
C ASP A 81 -8.06 22.43 3.52
N TRP A 82 -7.24 22.84 4.49
CA TRP A 82 -6.96 24.24 4.78
C TRP A 82 -6.04 24.92 3.76
N TYR A 83 -5.33 24.15 2.93
CA TYR A 83 -4.35 24.66 1.99
C TYR A 83 -4.97 24.90 0.60
N PRO A 84 -5.11 26.16 0.15
CA PRO A 84 -5.96 26.52 -0.99
C PRO A 84 -5.50 25.93 -2.33
N TYR A 85 -4.23 25.55 -2.46
CA TYR A 85 -3.68 25.01 -3.70
C TYR A 85 -3.68 23.48 -3.74
N ILE A 86 -4.08 22.81 -2.65
CA ILE A 86 -3.98 21.35 -2.54
C ILE A 86 -4.77 20.64 -3.65
N ASN A 87 -5.87 21.23 -4.08
CA ASN A 87 -6.74 20.68 -5.13
C ASN A 87 -6.13 20.69 -6.54
N SER A 88 -4.99 21.36 -6.74
CA SER A 88 -4.22 21.22 -7.99
C SER A 88 -3.41 19.91 -8.05
N ILE A 89 -3.29 19.20 -6.92
CA ILE A 89 -2.75 17.83 -6.86
C ILE A 89 -3.92 16.85 -7.09
N PRO A 90 -3.77 15.86 -8.00
CA PRO A 90 -4.74 14.78 -8.16
C PRO A 90 -5.00 14.04 -6.84
N GLU A 91 -6.24 13.62 -6.61
CA GLU A 91 -6.62 12.92 -5.37
C GLU A 91 -5.82 11.63 -5.17
N GLU A 92 -5.73 10.83 -6.23
CA GLU A 92 -4.94 9.62 -6.27
C GLU A 92 -4.33 9.47 -7.66
N TYR A 93 -3.12 8.92 -7.72
CA TYR A 93 -2.58 8.38 -8.96
C TYR A 93 -1.83 7.09 -8.70
N TYR A 94 -1.74 6.29 -9.75
CA TYR A 94 -1.29 4.91 -9.70
C TYR A 94 -0.03 4.76 -10.53
N THR A 95 0.93 4.00 -10.01
CA THR A 95 2.05 3.52 -10.84
C THR A 95 1.59 2.40 -11.76
N GLU A 96 2.43 2.11 -12.75
CA GLU A 96 2.37 0.86 -13.48
C GLU A 96 2.51 -0.35 -12.53
N ARG A 97 2.16 -1.52 -13.07
CA ARG A 97 2.27 -2.81 -12.37
C ARG A 97 3.74 -3.11 -12.09
N LEU A 98 4.05 -3.35 -10.82
CA LEU A 98 5.37 -3.75 -10.35
C LEU A 98 5.34 -5.18 -9.81
N LEU A 99 6.47 -5.86 -9.87
CA LEU A 99 6.64 -7.25 -9.43
C LEU A 99 7.76 -7.31 -8.41
N ILE A 100 7.46 -7.86 -7.22
CA ILE A 100 8.47 -8.16 -6.20
C ILE A 100 8.52 -9.66 -5.94
N ASP A 101 9.72 -10.21 -5.87
CA ASP A 101 9.94 -11.63 -5.64
C ASP A 101 9.57 -12.07 -4.22
N ALA A 102 9.44 -13.39 -4.02
CA ALA A 102 9.14 -13.95 -2.71
C ALA A 102 10.30 -13.71 -1.74
N LYS A 103 10.00 -13.27 -0.51
CA LYS A 103 10.99 -13.09 0.56
C LYS A 103 12.10 -12.10 0.23
N THR A 104 11.85 -11.14 -0.65
CA THR A 104 12.81 -10.09 -0.99
C THR A 104 12.39 -8.74 -0.40
N THR A 105 13.40 -7.90 -0.19
CA THR A 105 13.23 -6.46 -0.07
C THR A 105 13.90 -5.84 -1.28
N GLU A 106 13.15 -5.05 -2.01
CA GLU A 106 13.63 -4.38 -3.21
C GLU A 106 13.47 -2.88 -3.10
N TYR A 107 14.38 -2.20 -3.78
CA TYR A 107 14.40 -0.75 -3.87
C TYR A 107 13.76 -0.33 -5.19
N TYR A 108 12.77 0.56 -5.09
CA TYR A 108 12.05 1.12 -6.23
C TYR A 108 12.29 2.63 -6.28
N GLU A 109 12.68 3.10 -7.46
CA GLU A 109 12.80 4.52 -7.77
C GLU A 109 11.72 4.90 -8.77
N ILE A 110 10.84 5.81 -8.35
CA ILE A 110 9.66 6.20 -9.12
C ILE A 110 9.77 7.67 -9.42
N HIS A 111 9.73 7.98 -10.71
CA HIS A 111 9.71 9.34 -11.21
C HIS A 111 8.31 9.67 -11.68
N THR A 112 7.78 10.79 -11.20
CA THR A 112 6.52 11.34 -11.68
C THR A 112 6.69 12.81 -12.00
N THR A 113 5.95 13.26 -13.01
CA THR A 113 5.92 14.65 -13.44
C THR A 113 4.48 15.12 -13.41
N TYR A 114 4.24 16.21 -12.67
CA TYR A 114 2.97 16.89 -12.67
C TYR A 114 3.07 18.14 -13.51
N LYS A 115 2.21 18.23 -14.52
CA LYS A 115 2.02 19.45 -15.29
C LYS A 115 0.93 20.28 -14.63
N SER A 116 1.12 21.59 -14.61
CA SER A 116 0.11 22.55 -14.15
C SER A 116 -0.22 22.45 -12.66
N ILE A 117 0.75 22.05 -11.83
CA ILE A 117 0.65 22.25 -10.38
C ILE A 117 0.89 23.73 -10.08
N ASP A 118 0.08 24.29 -9.18
CA ASP A 118 0.24 25.69 -8.75
C ASP A 118 1.66 25.89 -8.18
N ASP A 119 2.33 26.95 -8.63
CA ASP A 119 3.74 27.21 -8.32
C ASP A 119 4.00 27.42 -6.82
N ARG A 120 2.97 27.79 -6.06
CA ARG A 120 2.99 27.94 -4.60
C ARG A 120 3.05 26.61 -3.86
N ILE A 121 2.76 25.48 -4.51
CA ILE A 121 3.00 24.16 -3.92
C ILE A 121 4.50 23.94 -3.78
N THR A 122 4.91 23.82 -2.52
CA THR A 122 6.30 23.59 -2.15
C THR A 122 6.62 22.09 -2.13
N GLY A 123 7.91 21.78 -2.19
CA GLY A 123 8.38 20.41 -2.06
C GLY A 123 7.97 19.72 -0.75
N GLY A 124 7.74 20.48 0.33
CA GLY A 124 7.29 19.94 1.62
C GLY A 124 5.90 19.31 1.55
N ILE A 125 4.95 19.97 0.86
CA ILE A 125 3.59 19.45 0.71
C ILE A 125 3.58 18.20 -0.18
N LEU A 126 4.42 18.18 -1.20
CA LEU A 126 4.54 17.04 -2.12
C LEU A 126 5.33 15.87 -1.50
N SER A 127 6.21 16.13 -0.53
CA SER A 127 6.85 15.07 0.26
C SER A 127 5.88 14.41 1.26
N ASP A 128 4.80 15.09 1.62
CA ASP A 128 3.75 14.57 2.51
C ASP A 128 2.71 13.71 1.77
N LEU A 129 2.90 13.47 0.45
CA LEU A 129 2.05 12.56 -0.31
C LEU A 129 2.03 11.18 0.35
N GLN A 130 0.82 10.69 0.64
CA GLN A 130 0.65 9.42 1.32
C GLN A 130 0.88 8.30 0.31
N VAL A 131 1.75 7.36 0.65
CA VAL A 131 2.06 6.20 -0.20
C VAL A 131 1.32 4.99 0.35
N GLU A 132 0.42 4.45 -0.45
CA GLU A 132 -0.25 3.17 -0.20
C GLU A 132 0.26 2.15 -1.22
N ILE A 133 0.53 0.92 -0.79
CA ILE A 133 0.81 -0.17 -1.73
C ILE A 133 -0.35 -1.15 -1.71
N VAL A 134 -0.85 -1.47 -2.89
CA VAL A 134 -1.95 -2.42 -3.07
C VAL A 134 -1.51 -3.58 -3.94
N SER A 135 -1.93 -4.79 -3.59
CA SER A 135 -1.75 -5.94 -4.48
C SER A 135 -2.64 -5.81 -5.72
N GLU A 136 -2.24 -6.43 -6.82
CA GLU A 136 -2.97 -6.43 -8.10
C GLU A 136 -4.48 -6.70 -7.95
N GLY A 137 -4.84 -7.79 -7.27
CA GLY A 137 -6.25 -8.18 -7.12
C GLY A 137 -7.06 -7.24 -6.22
N GLU A 138 -6.40 -6.37 -5.43
CA GLU A 138 -7.07 -5.29 -4.71
C GLU A 138 -7.24 -4.05 -5.59
N TYR A 139 -6.23 -3.73 -6.41
CA TYR A 139 -6.29 -2.67 -7.41
C TYR A 139 -7.44 -2.89 -8.40
N GLU A 140 -7.55 -4.08 -8.98
CA GLU A 140 -8.62 -4.44 -9.92
C GLU A 140 -10.01 -4.21 -9.31
N LYS A 141 -10.22 -4.63 -8.05
CA LYS A 141 -11.49 -4.42 -7.32
C LYS A 141 -11.81 -2.95 -7.08
N ARG A 142 -10.79 -2.09 -6.90
CA ARG A 142 -10.99 -0.64 -6.74
C ARG A 142 -11.36 0.01 -8.07
N MET A 143 -10.68 -0.35 -9.16
CA MET A 143 -10.98 0.15 -10.49
C MET A 143 -12.39 -0.23 -10.97
N GLU A 144 -12.84 -1.45 -10.68
CA GLU A 144 -14.22 -1.89 -10.99
C GLU A 144 -15.30 -1.04 -10.31
N LYS A 145 -15.02 -0.47 -9.13
CA LYS A 145 -15.96 0.41 -8.42
C LYS A 145 -16.03 1.81 -9.03
N ILE A 146 -14.95 2.29 -9.66
CA ILE A 146 -14.89 3.63 -10.26
C ILE A 146 -15.67 3.67 -11.59
N ILE A 147 -15.74 2.55 -12.31
CA ILE A 147 -16.38 2.45 -13.63
C ILE A 147 -17.91 2.27 -13.54
N ARG A 148 -18.47 1.97 -12.35
CA ARG A 148 -19.91 1.80 -12.12
C ARG A 148 -20.55 3.06 -11.57
#